data_AF-K9Q596-F1
#
_entry.id   AF-K9Q596-F1
#
_cell.length_a   1.000
_cell.length_b   1.000
_cell.length_c   1.000
_cell.angle_alpha   90.00
_cell.angle_beta   90.00
_cell.angle_gamma   90.00
#
_symmetry.space_group_name_H-M   'P 1'
#
loop_
_entity.id
_entity.type
_entity.pdbx_description
1 polymer ?
#
loop_
_entity_poly.entity_id
_entity_poly.type
_entity_poly.pdbx_seq_one_letter_code
_entity_poly.pdbx_strand_id
1 'polypeptide(L)'
;MFVVCEIVHETYPVYSRQQVLEALQIGADRLRGITGTLNKLNPVGWDYCRYQRNFSSESFEVLKLYKSLVDSLGEKGAILNIHSVCKEKFKDVVQS
;
A
#
# COMPACT_ATOMS: atom_id res chain seq x y z
N MET A 1 0.10 43.13 -2.09
CA MET A 1 1.19 42.14 -1.96
C MET A 1 0.52 40.83 -1.59
N PHE A 2 0.29 39.95 -2.56
CA PHE A 2 -0.38 38.67 -2.32
C PHE A 2 0.70 37.66 -1.95
N VAL A 3 0.67 37.16 -0.72
CA VAL A 3 1.42 35.98 -0.33
C VAL A 3 0.76 34.82 -1.04
N VAL A 4 1.35 34.39 -2.16
CA VAL A 4 1.02 33.11 -2.77
C VAL A 4 1.55 32.07 -1.79
N CYS A 5 0.68 31.52 -0.95
CA CYS A 5 0.94 30.25 -0.29
C CYS A 5 1.04 29.22 -1.42
N GLU A 6 2.26 28.97 -1.89
CA GLU A 6 2.58 27.75 -2.61
C GLU A 6 2.31 26.60 -1.64
N ILE A 7 1.10 26.05 -1.71
CA ILE A 7 0.87 24.70 -1.21
C ILE A 7 1.76 23.83 -2.09
N VAL A 8 2.94 23.51 -1.57
CA VAL A 8 3.73 22.40 -2.05
C VAL A 8 2.82 21.19 -1.90
N HIS A 9 2.06 20.87 -2.95
CA HIS A 9 1.59 19.52 -3.13
C HIS A 9 2.86 18.71 -3.27
N GLU A 10 3.38 18.20 -2.16
CA GLU A 10 4.26 17.05 -2.21
C GLU A 10 3.51 16.04 -3.07
N THR A 11 3.95 15.91 -4.32
CA THR A 11 3.41 14.92 -5.24
C THR A 11 3.93 13.59 -4.74
N TYR A 12 3.29 13.07 -3.69
CA TYR A 12 3.52 11.72 -3.21
C TYR A 12 3.39 10.80 -4.42
N PRO A 13 4.39 9.94 -4.70
CA PRO A 13 4.33 9.08 -5.86
C PRO A 13 3.04 8.26 -5.81
N VAL A 14 2.23 8.36 -6.86
CA VAL A 14 1.02 7.55 -7.03
C VAL A 14 1.25 6.54 -8.14
N TYR A 15 0.83 5.31 -7.90
CA TYR A 15 1.03 4.19 -8.82
C TYR A 15 -0.30 3.81 -9.46
N SER A 16 -0.36 3.82 -10.78
CA SER A 16 -1.51 3.30 -11.51
C SER A 16 -1.65 1.79 -11.28
N ARG A 17 -2.86 1.27 -11.45
CA ARG A 17 -3.10 -0.18 -11.39
C ARG A 17 -2.16 -0.97 -12.30
N GLN A 18 -1.85 -0.48 -13.50
CA GLN A 18 -0.96 -1.16 -14.43
C GLN A 18 0.46 -1.26 -13.88
N GLN A 19 1.01 -0.16 -13.37
CA GLN A 19 2.35 -0.15 -12.76
C GLN A 19 2.43 -1.11 -11.56
N VAL A 20 1.37 -1.20 -10.75
CA VAL A 20 1.30 -2.14 -9.62
C VAL A 20 1.33 -3.59 -10.10
N LEU A 21 0.57 -3.93 -11.15
CA LEU A 21 0.55 -5.28 -11.72
C LEU A 21 1.91 -5.68 -12.28
N GLU A 22 2.55 -4.77 -13.02
CA GLU A 22 3.88 -4.97 -13.61
C GLU A 22 4.94 -5.13 -12.52
N ALA A 23 4.96 -4.23 -11.53
CA ALA A 23 5.96 -4.26 -10.47
C ALA A 23 5.83 -5.48 -9.55
N LEU A 24 4.61 -5.93 -9.28
CA LEU A 24 4.36 -7.12 -8.47
C LEU A 24 4.37 -8.42 -9.29
N GLN A 25 4.41 -8.33 -10.61
CA GLN A 25 4.30 -9.49 -11.52
C GLN A 25 3.10 -10.38 -11.19
N ILE A 26 1.94 -9.77 -10.95
CA ILE A 26 0.69 -10.47 -10.63
C ILE A 26 -0.43 -10.12 -11.61
N GLY A 27 -1.38 -11.04 -11.77
CA GLY A 27 -2.59 -10.80 -12.55
C GLY A 27 -3.62 -9.90 -11.85
N ALA A 28 -4.55 -9.35 -12.63
CA ALA A 28 -5.60 -8.44 -12.15
C ALA A 28 -6.51 -9.08 -11.08
N ASP A 29 -6.82 -10.37 -11.20
CA ASP A 29 -7.62 -11.11 -10.22
C ASP A 29 -6.87 -11.30 -8.90
N ARG A 30 -5.55 -11.54 -8.98
CA ARG A 30 -4.71 -11.65 -7.79
C ARG A 30 -4.65 -10.33 -7.04
N LEU A 31 -4.44 -9.22 -7.75
CA LEU A 31 -4.47 -7.88 -7.17
C LEU A 31 -5.84 -7.57 -6.54
N ARG A 32 -6.94 -7.97 -7.18
CA ARG A 32 -8.30 -7.82 -6.62
C ARG A 32 -8.48 -8.61 -5.32
N GLY A 33 -7.96 -9.84 -5.26
CA GLY A 33 -7.98 -10.65 -4.05
C GLY A 33 -7.19 -10.01 -2.90
N ILE A 34 -5.95 -9.58 -3.19
CA ILE A 34 -5.07 -8.95 -2.21
C ILE A 34 -5.67 -7.64 -1.69
N THR A 35 -6.09 -6.74 -2.58
CA THR A 35 -6.74 -5.47 -2.20
C THR A 35 -8.01 -5.71 -1.38
N GLY A 36 -8.80 -6.74 -1.70
CA GLY A 36 -9.97 -7.14 -0.92
C GLY A 36 -9.61 -7.59 0.50
N THR A 37 -8.52 -8.34 0.67
CA THR A 37 -8.02 -8.75 1.98
C THR A 37 -7.46 -7.57 2.76
N LEU A 38 -6.61 -6.74 2.14
CA LEU A 38 -6.00 -5.57 2.78
C LEU A 38 -7.04 -4.52 3.18
N ASN A 39 -8.12 -4.34 2.40
CA ASN A 39 -9.24 -3.48 2.80
C ASN A 39 -9.98 -3.97 4.04
N LYS A 40 -10.01 -5.29 4.29
CA LYS A 40 -10.63 -5.86 5.50
C LYS A 40 -9.71 -5.78 6.71
N LEU A 41 -8.41 -6.01 6.50
CA LEU A 41 -7.42 -5.96 7.56
C LEU A 41 -7.07 -4.52 7.95
N ASN A 42 -7.03 -3.62 6.97
CA ASN A 42 -6.65 -2.22 7.11
C ASN A 42 -5.33 -2.03 7.89
N PRO A 43 -4.20 -2.62 7.40
CA PRO A 43 -2.91 -2.46 8.06
C PRO A 43 -2.39 -1.01 7.96
N VAL A 44 -1.44 -0.65 8.81
CA VAL A 44 -0.80 0.68 8.78
C VAL A 44 -0.19 0.94 7.39
N GLY A 45 -0.41 2.14 6.85
CA GLY A 45 0.01 2.53 5.50
C GLY A 45 -0.94 2.07 4.38
N TRP A 46 -2.06 1.42 4.70
CA TRP A 46 -3.09 1.09 3.72
C TRP A 46 -4.16 2.17 3.67
N ASP A 47 -4.19 2.91 2.56
CA ASP A 47 -5.15 3.99 2.29
C ASP A 47 -5.93 3.78 0.98
N TYR A 48 -5.65 2.70 0.24
CA TYR A 48 -6.25 2.46 -1.06
C TYR A 48 -7.76 2.22 -0.95
N CYS A 49 -8.53 3.06 -1.64
CA CYS A 49 -9.97 2.89 -1.78
C CYS A 49 -10.33 2.38 -3.18
N ARG A 50 -11.33 1.50 -3.27
CA ARG A 50 -11.80 0.90 -4.55
C ARG A 50 -12.20 1.91 -5.63
N TYR A 51 -12.54 3.14 -5.24
CA TYR A 51 -12.92 4.21 -6.16
C TYR A 51 -11.72 5.05 -6.61
N GLN A 52 -10.57 4.90 -5.98
CA GLN A 52 -9.32 5.50 -6.41
C GLN A 52 -8.73 4.71 -7.57
N ARG A 53 -8.29 5.43 -8.61
CA ARG A 53 -7.65 4.84 -9.80
C ARG A 53 -6.20 4.43 -9.55
N ASN A 54 -5.57 5.07 -8.56
CA ASN A 54 -4.16 4.92 -8.24
C ASN A 54 -3.98 4.50 -6.78
N PHE A 55 -2.82 3.92 -6.51
CA PHE A 55 -2.33 3.56 -5.18
C PHE A 55 -1.38 4.64 -4.71
N SER A 56 -1.45 5.01 -3.43
CA SER A 56 -0.39 5.81 -2.81
C SER A 56 0.91 5.00 -2.74
N SER A 57 2.01 5.68 -2.44
CA SER A 57 3.29 5.01 -2.17
C SER A 57 3.19 4.05 -0.99
N GLU A 58 2.51 4.44 0.09
CA GLU A 58 2.35 3.59 1.27
C GLU A 58 1.54 2.32 0.96
N SER A 59 0.40 2.48 0.27
CA SER A 59 -0.40 1.33 -0.17
C SER A 59 0.38 0.41 -1.10
N PHE A 60 1.22 0.96 -1.97
CA PHE A 60 2.09 0.17 -2.83
C PHE A 60 3.16 -0.61 -2.02
N GLU A 61 3.75 -0.01 -0.99
CA GLU A 61 4.65 -0.71 -0.06
C GLU A 61 3.93 -1.83 0.68
N VAL A 62 2.73 -1.59 1.19
CA VAL A 62 1.91 -2.63 1.85
C VAL A 62 1.65 -3.80 0.90
N LEU A 63 1.36 -3.54 -0.38
CA LEU A 63 1.19 -4.60 -1.38
C LEU A 63 2.46 -5.42 -1.59
N LYS A 64 3.63 -4.78 -1.67
CA LYS A 64 4.93 -5.47 -1.80
C LYS A 64 5.22 -6.33 -0.58
N LEU A 65 5.00 -5.80 0.63
CA LEU A 65 5.18 -6.53 1.87
C LEU A 65 4.24 -7.73 1.96
N TYR A 66 2.96 -7.52 1.64
CA TYR A 66 1.98 -8.61 1.65
C TYR A 66 2.36 -9.71 0.66
N LYS A 67 2.76 -9.35 -0.58
CA LYS A 67 3.24 -10.35 -1.56
C LYS A 67 4.44 -11.13 -1.02
N SER A 68 5.45 -10.45 -0.48
CA SER A 68 6.64 -11.09 0.10
C SER A 68 6.30 -12.07 1.22
N LEU A 69 5.36 -11.70 2.09
CA LEU A 69 4.86 -12.57 3.15
C LEU A 69 4.10 -13.77 2.60
N VAL A 70 3.28 -13.59 1.57
CA VAL A 70 2.58 -14.69 0.90
C VAL A 70 3.58 -15.67 0.28
N ASP A 71 4.61 -15.17 -0.42
CA ASP A 71 5.62 -16.01 -1.06
C ASP A 71 6.45 -16.80 -0.03
N SER A 72 6.66 -16.22 1.16
CA SER A 72 7.49 -16.83 2.21
C SER A 72 6.72 -17.76 3.16
N LEU A 73 5.49 -17.39 3.54
CA LEU A 73 4.72 -18.01 4.61
C LEU A 73 3.34 -18.53 4.16
N GLY A 74 2.98 -18.32 2.89
CA GLY A 74 1.63 -18.54 2.38
C GLY A 74 0.63 -17.48 2.83
N GLU A 75 -0.59 -17.53 2.27
CA GLU A 75 -1.63 -16.52 2.52
C GLU A 75 -2.04 -16.40 3.98
N LYS A 76 -2.21 -17.53 4.67
CA LYS A 76 -2.59 -17.53 6.08
C LYS A 76 -1.50 -16.88 6.93
N GLY A 77 -0.23 -17.18 6.64
CA GLY A 77 0.91 -16.56 7.29
C GLY A 77 0.95 -15.04 7.05
N ALA A 78 0.74 -14.61 5.81
CA ALA A 78 0.70 -13.19 5.47
C ALA A 78 -0.39 -12.41 6.22
N ILE A 79 -1.61 -12.96 6.30
CA ILE A 79 -2.73 -12.35 7.02
C ILE A 79 -2.41 -12.16 8.51
N LEU A 80 -1.76 -13.16 9.14
CA LEU A 80 -1.41 -13.11 10.56
C LEU A 80 -0.28 -12.11 10.87
N ASN A 81 0.61 -11.84 9.91
CA ASN A 81 1.83 -11.07 10.14
C ASN A 81 1.80 -9.64 9.59
N ILE A 82 0.93 -9.33 8.62
CA ILE A 82 0.97 -8.05 7.91
C ILE A 82 0.86 -6.82 8.83
N HIS A 83 0.05 -6.88 9.89
CA HIS A 83 -0.06 -5.79 10.85
C HIS A 83 1.24 -5.51 11.60
N SER A 84 1.93 -6.57 12.05
CA SER A 84 3.21 -6.42 12.77
C SER A 84 4.25 -5.80 11.84
N VAL A 85 4.38 -6.37 10.64
CA VAL A 85 5.39 -5.94 9.66
C VAL A 85 5.14 -4.49 9.21
N CYS A 86 3.90 -4.12 8.89
CA CYS A 86 3.56 -2.75 8.53
C CYS A 86 3.81 -1.79 9.70
N LYS A 87 3.41 -2.14 10.93
CA LYS A 87 3.65 -1.29 12.10
C LYS A 87 5.13 -1.06 12.36
N GLU A 88 5.98 -2.07 12.16
CA GLU A 88 7.42 -1.92 12.28
C GLU A 88 8.02 -1.09 11.15
N LYS A 89 7.50 -1.22 9.93
CA LYS A 89 7.99 -0.48 8.76
C LYS A 89 7.61 1.01 8.79
N PHE A 90 6.43 1.34 9.29
CA PHE A 90 5.90 2.71 9.33
C PHE A 90 6.00 3.35 10.72
N LYS A 91 6.79 2.77 11.63
CA LYS A 91 6.96 3.24 13.02
C LYS A 91 7.56 4.65 13.10
N ASP A 92 8.34 5.06 12.10
CA ASP A 92 9.01 6.36 12.05
C ASP A 92 8.09 7.55 11.70
N VAL A 93 6.86 7.32 11.25
CA VAL A 93 5.95 8.41 10.83
C VAL A 93 5.21 9.06 12.02
N VAL A 94 5.22 8.43 13.20
CA VAL A 94 4.44 8.88 14.38
C VAL A 94 5.31 9.53 15.47
N GLN A 95 6.63 9.64 15.27
CA GLN A 95 7.56 10.23 16.25
C GLN A 95 8.29 11.50 15.78
N SER A 96 7.92 12.07 14.63
CA SER A 96 8.45 13.37 14.16
C SER A 96 7.43 14.49 14.31
#